data_AF-A0A9X8DS55-F1
#
_entry.id   AF-A0A9X8DS55-F1
#
_cell.length_a   1.000
_cell.length_b   1.000
_cell.length_c   1.000
_cell.angle_alpha   90.00
_cell.angle_beta   90.00
_cell.angle_gamma   90.00
#
_symmetry.space_group_name_H-M   'P 1'
#
loop_
_entity.id
_entity.type
_entity.pdbx_description
1 polymer ?
#
loop_
_entity_poly.entity_id
_entity_poly.type
_entity_poly.pdbx_seq_one_letter_code
_entity_poly.pdbx_strand_id
1 'polypeptide(L)'
;GSKGRLVIDAPAHTPTRVRVDRGTGDAELFEFALPKPAVSASAFNFGGSVGLSYEAAAVTRAILHDRATECAEYPLSESLFLAGLMDTIRRDLGVVYDADFTPSYL
;
A
#
# COMPACT_ATOMS: atom_id res chain seq x y z
N GLY A 1 5.98 18.99 6.79
CA GLY A 1 5.15 20.21 6.63
C GLY A 1 5.63 21.29 7.58
N SER A 2 4.94 22.42 7.66
CA SER A 2 5.35 23.53 8.55
C SER A 2 5.31 23.21 10.04
N LYS A 3 4.62 22.13 10.44
CA LYS A 3 4.45 21.69 11.83
C LYS A 3 5.27 20.44 12.21
N GLY A 4 6.28 20.11 11.40
CA GLY A 4 7.12 18.93 11.62
C GLY A 4 7.05 17.90 10.50
N ARG A 5 7.46 16.67 10.82
CA ARG A 5 7.74 15.61 9.84
C ARG A 5 7.30 14.24 10.36
N LEU A 6 6.65 13.48 9.49
CA LEU A 6 6.44 12.05 9.66
C LEU A 6 7.36 11.30 8.71
N VAL A 7 8.04 10.26 9.20
CA VAL A 7 8.90 9.39 8.41
C VAL A 7 8.45 7.95 8.61
N ILE A 8 8.12 7.29 7.50
CA ILE A 8 7.95 5.84 7.46
C ILE A 8 9.35 5.25 7.31
N ASP A 9 9.80 4.46 8.29
CA ASP A 9 11.12 3.85 8.24
C ASP A 9 11.15 2.69 7.23
N ALA A 10 12.35 2.38 6.72
CA ALA A 10 12.53 1.33 5.73
C ALA A 10 12.29 -0.08 6.34
N PRO A 11 11.74 -1.04 5.57
CA PRO A 11 11.21 -0.89 4.22
C PRO A 11 9.82 -0.20 4.20
N ALA A 12 9.69 0.88 3.43
CA ALA A 12 8.46 1.69 3.43
C ALA A 12 7.23 0.99 2.80
N HIS A 13 7.43 -0.07 2.02
CA HIS A 13 6.35 -0.86 1.41
C HIS A 13 5.79 -1.95 2.35
N THR A 14 6.49 -2.25 3.45
CA THR A 14 6.03 -3.15 4.53
C THR A 14 6.45 -2.61 5.91
N PRO A 15 6.02 -1.38 6.26
CA PRO A 15 6.59 -0.67 7.39
C PRO A 15 6.08 -1.19 8.73
N THR A 16 6.98 -1.26 9.71
CA THR A 16 6.65 -1.56 11.13
C THR A 16 7.01 -0.42 12.07
N ARG A 17 7.57 0.67 11.54
CA ARG A 17 8.10 1.78 12.32
C ARG A 17 7.79 3.11 11.65
N VAL A 18 7.33 4.06 12.45
CA VAL A 18 7.08 5.44 12.02
C VAL A 18 7.71 6.38 13.04
N ARG A 19 8.46 7.37 12.56
CA ARG A 19 9.01 8.45 13.38
C ARG A 19 8.22 9.73 13.17
N VAL A 20 7.84 10.38 14.27
CA VAL A 20 7.04 11.61 14.24
C VAL A 20 7.78 12.71 15.00
N ASP A 21 8.22 13.73 14.27
CA ASP A 21 8.72 14.99 14.81
C ASP A 21 7.63 16.05 14.70
N ARG A 22 7.29 16.70 15.82
CA ARG A 22 6.24 17.73 15.90
C ARG A 22 6.79 19.16 15.84
N GLY A 23 7.97 19.33 15.22
CA GLY A 23 8.67 20.61 15.12
C GLY A 23 9.54 20.92 16.34
N THR A 24 9.80 19.93 17.18
CA THR A 24 10.66 20.04 18.37
C THR A 24 12.10 19.64 18.08
N GLY A 25 12.35 18.95 16.95
CA GLY A 25 13.65 18.39 16.60
C GLY A 25 13.89 16.99 17.17
N ASP A 26 13.06 16.55 18.12
CA ASP A 26 13.07 15.21 18.69
C ASP A 26 11.93 14.38 18.08
N ALA A 27 12.30 13.28 17.40
CA ALA A 27 11.34 12.39 16.76
C ALA A 27 10.93 11.25 17.70
N GLU A 28 9.64 11.11 17.95
CA GLU A 28 9.04 9.99 18.68
C GLU A 28 8.92 8.77 17.75
N LEU A 29 9.33 7.60 18.23
CA LEU A 29 9.26 6.33 17.47
C LEU A 29 8.00 5.54 17.86
N PHE A 30 7.21 5.22 16.85
CA PHE A 30 6.05 4.34 16.95
C PHE A 30 6.35 3.01 16.27
N GLU A 31 6.13 1.91 16.99
CA GLU A 31 6.33 0.56 16.47
C GLU A 31 4.99 -0.17 16.33
N PHE A 32 4.80 -0.81 15.18
CA PHE A 32 3.62 -1.56 14.81
C PHE A 32 4.03 -3.00 14.54
N ALA A 33 3.68 -3.88 15.47
CA ALA A 33 4.02 -5.29 15.36
C ALA A 33 3.24 -5.95 14.21
N LEU A 34 3.97 -6.72 13.39
CA LEU A 34 3.35 -7.58 12.39
C LEU A 34 2.52 -8.69 13.05
N PRO A 35 1.52 -9.25 12.34
CA PRO A 35 0.76 -10.39 12.84
C PRO A 35 1.69 -11.58 13.06
N LYS A 36 1.36 -12.42 14.04
CA LYS A 36 2.06 -13.69 14.22
C LYS A 36 1.62 -14.66 13.12
N PRO A 37 2.55 -15.27 12.37
CA PRO A 37 2.20 -16.32 11.41
C PRO A 37 1.49 -17.49 12.11
N ALA A 38 0.66 -18.22 11.36
CA ALA A 38 0.11 -19.48 11.84
C ALA A 38 1.25 -20.47 12.15
N VAL A 39 1.05 -21.36 13.14
CA VAL A 39 2.05 -22.36 13.53
C VAL A 39 2.43 -23.28 12.37
N SER A 40 1.50 -23.52 11.44
CA SER A 40 1.70 -24.31 10.23
C SER A 40 2.27 -23.52 9.04
N ALA A 41 2.52 -22.21 9.18
CA ALA A 41 2.99 -21.40 8.07
C ALA A 41 4.42 -21.79 7.68
N SER A 42 4.63 -22.02 6.38
CA SER A 42 5.97 -22.06 5.80
C SER A 42 6.59 -20.67 5.78
N ALA A 43 7.90 -20.59 5.51
CA ALA A 43 8.57 -19.32 5.31
C ALA A 43 7.95 -18.55 4.12
N PHE A 44 7.75 -17.24 4.30
CA PHE A 44 7.28 -16.37 3.23
C PHE A 44 8.41 -16.09 2.23
N ASN A 45 8.06 -15.97 0.94
CA ASN A 45 9.02 -15.64 -0.12
C ASN A 45 9.57 -14.22 0.00
N PHE A 46 8.77 -13.29 0.55
CA PHE A 46 9.14 -11.88 0.69
C PHE A 46 9.00 -11.42 2.14
N GLY A 47 9.90 -10.53 2.56
CA GLY A 47 9.87 -9.93 3.89
C GLY A 47 8.60 -9.12 4.11
N GLY A 48 8.00 -9.23 5.30
CA GLY A 48 6.77 -8.51 5.65
C GLY A 48 5.48 -9.10 5.09
N SER A 49 5.52 -10.16 4.27
CA SER A 49 4.31 -10.76 3.65
C SER A 49 3.28 -11.28 4.64
N VAL A 50 3.64 -11.55 5.90
CA VAL A 50 2.63 -11.84 6.94
C VAL A 50 1.63 -10.68 7.11
N GLY A 51 2.04 -9.44 6.81
CA GLY A 51 1.18 -8.26 6.83
C GLY A 51 0.10 -8.26 5.75
N LEU A 52 0.17 -9.11 4.72
CA LEU A 52 -0.91 -9.26 3.73
C LEU A 52 -2.23 -9.73 4.37
N SER A 53 -2.20 -10.25 5.59
CA SER A 53 -3.44 -10.52 6.34
C SER A 53 -4.26 -9.25 6.61
N TYR A 54 -3.63 -8.06 6.65
CA TYR A 54 -4.35 -6.80 6.88
C TYR A 54 -5.26 -6.44 5.70
N GLU A 55 -4.76 -6.53 4.46
CA GLU A 55 -5.58 -6.30 3.27
C GLU A 55 -6.65 -7.40 3.09
N ALA A 56 -6.33 -8.66 3.41
CA ALA A 56 -7.31 -9.74 3.41
C ALA A 56 -8.46 -9.47 4.40
N ALA A 57 -8.15 -8.94 5.59
CA ALA A 57 -9.15 -8.54 6.56
C ALA A 57 -9.97 -7.33 6.09
N ALA A 58 -9.36 -6.34 5.43
CA ALA A 58 -10.06 -5.19 4.86
C ALA A 58 -11.06 -5.60 3.78
N VAL A 59 -10.67 -6.49 2.85
CA VAL A 59 -11.57 -7.05 1.83
C VAL A 59 -12.70 -7.86 2.46
N THR A 60 -12.37 -8.70 3.45
CA THR A 60 -13.37 -9.48 4.19
C THR A 60 -14.42 -8.57 4.83
N ARG A 61 -13.98 -7.46 5.45
CA ARG A 61 -14.86 -6.44 6.03
C ARG A 61 -15.76 -5.81 4.98
N ALA A 62 -15.19 -5.34 3.87
CA ALA A 62 -15.93 -4.69 2.79
C ALA A 62 -17.06 -5.57 2.24
N ILE A 63 -16.80 -6.86 2.01
CA ILE A 63 -17.78 -7.81 1.46
C ILE A 63 -18.84 -8.19 2.50
N LEU A 64 -18.41 -8.60 3.69
CA LEU A 64 -19.31 -9.22 4.67
C LEU A 64 -20.09 -8.21 5.49
N HIS A 65 -19.48 -7.07 5.83
CA HIS A 65 -20.06 -6.07 6.72
C HIS A 65 -20.62 -4.89 5.94
N ASP A 66 -19.82 -4.34 5.01
CA ASP A 66 -20.18 -3.09 4.33
C ASP A 66 -21.05 -3.34 3.08
N ARG A 67 -21.14 -4.61 2.62
CA ARG A 67 -21.80 -5.00 1.36
C ARG A 67 -21.32 -4.19 0.16
N ALA A 68 -20.05 -3.82 0.17
CA ALA A 68 -19.43 -2.97 -0.82
C ALA A 68 -18.78 -3.79 -1.94
N THR A 69 -18.72 -3.20 -3.14
CA THR A 69 -18.04 -3.74 -4.32
C THR A 69 -16.59 -3.25 -4.43
N GLU A 70 -16.18 -2.31 -3.58
CA GLU A 70 -14.83 -1.76 -3.50
C GLU A 70 -14.50 -1.34 -2.05
N CYS A 71 -13.22 -1.12 -1.74
CA CYS A 71 -12.78 -0.67 -0.43
C CYS A 71 -12.80 0.87 -0.33
N ALA A 72 -13.48 1.44 0.67
CA ALA A 72 -13.57 2.89 0.83
C ALA A 72 -12.21 3.57 1.11
N GLU A 73 -11.26 2.86 1.73
CA GLU A 73 -9.91 3.36 2.00
C GLU A 73 -9.04 3.45 0.73
N TYR A 74 -9.37 2.65 -0.29
CA TYR A 74 -8.68 2.64 -1.58
C TYR A 74 -9.67 2.33 -2.71
N PRO A 75 -10.44 3.34 -3.15
CA PRO A 75 -11.46 3.15 -4.17
C PRO A 75 -10.86 2.86 -5.56
N LEU A 76 -11.69 2.35 -6.47
CA LEU A 76 -11.30 2.06 -7.85
C LEU A 76 -10.85 3.33 -8.59
N SER A 77 -11.42 4.49 -8.26
CA SER A 77 -10.98 5.77 -8.82
C SER A 77 -9.53 6.11 -8.49
N GLU A 78 -9.08 5.80 -7.26
CA GLU A 78 -7.68 5.97 -6.84
C GLU A 78 -6.77 5.00 -7.60
N SER A 79 -7.23 3.76 -7.78
CA SER A 79 -6.50 2.75 -8.56
C SER A 79 -6.31 3.18 -10.02
N LEU A 80 -7.37 3.70 -10.65
CA LEU A 80 -7.33 4.22 -12.02
C LEU A 80 -6.44 5.46 -12.13
N PHE A 81 -6.51 6.37 -11.16
CA PHE A 81 -5.64 7.55 -11.11
C PHE A 81 -4.17 7.15 -11.03
N LEU A 82 -3.81 6.25 -10.12
CA LEU A 82 -2.43 5.79 -9.98
C LEU A 82 -1.94 5.07 -11.24
N ALA A 83 -2.76 4.20 -11.82
CA ALA A 83 -2.43 3.53 -13.08
C ALA A 83 -2.19 4.54 -14.22
N GLY A 84 -3.05 5.54 -14.36
CA GLY A 84 -2.89 6.61 -15.36
C GLY A 84 -1.64 7.47 -15.13
N LEU A 85 -1.31 7.77 -13.87
CA LEU A 85 -0.08 8.48 -13.51
C LEU A 85 1.17 7.66 -13.86
N MET A 86 1.18 6.37 -13.51
CA MET A 86 2.27 5.45 -13.85
C MET A 86 2.44 5.32 -15.37
N ASP A 87 1.33 5.24 -16.11
CA ASP A 87 1.31 5.21 -17.57
C ASP A 87 1.86 6.49 -18.20
N THR A 88 1.51 7.64 -17.63
CA THR A 88 2.04 8.93 -18.09
C THR A 88 3.54 8.99 -17.90
N ILE A 89 4.02 8.70 -16.68
CA ILE A 89 5.46 8.74 -16.36
C ILE A 89 6.26 7.81 -17.26
N ARG A 90 5.81 6.56 -17.45
CA ARG A 90 6.55 5.61 -18.28
C ARG A 90 6.57 6.02 -19.76
N ARG A 91 5.47 6.57 -20.29
CA ARG A 91 5.39 7.04 -21.69
C ARG A 91 6.26 8.27 -21.92
N ASP A 92 6.32 9.19 -20.96
CA ASP A 92 7.21 10.36 -21.01
C ASP A 92 8.69 9.94 -21.08
N LEU A 93 9.02 8.75 -20.54
CA LEU A 93 10.34 8.12 -20.62
C LEU A 93 10.53 7.23 -21.86
N GLY A 94 9.54 7.11 -22.74
CA GLY A 94 9.56 6.26 -23.93
C GLY A 94 9.36 4.77 -23.65
N VAL A 95 8.91 4.39 -22.45
CA VAL A 95 8.62 3.00 -22.07
C VAL A 95 7.20 2.62 -22.46
N VAL A 96 7.09 1.77 -23.48
CA VAL A 96 5.82 1.32 -24.07
C VAL A 96 5.69 -0.20 -23.95
N TYR A 97 4.47 -0.68 -23.71
CA TYR A 97 4.15 -2.11 -23.65
C TYR A 97 3.18 -2.49 -24.77
N ASP A 98 3.17 -3.76 -25.18
CA ASP A 98 2.25 -4.26 -26.21
C ASP A 98 0.76 -4.03 -25.85
N ALA A 99 0.45 -4.00 -24.55
CA ALA A 99 -0.89 -3.69 -24.03
C ALA A 99 -1.38 -2.28 -24.40
N ASP A 100 -0.50 -1.31 -24.69
CA ASP A 100 -0.88 0.04 -25.12
C ASP A 100 -1.54 0.04 -26.51
N PHE A 101 -1.29 -0.99 -27.32
CA PHE A 101 -1.80 -1.12 -28.68
C PHE A 101 -2.98 -2.08 -28.79
N THR A 102 -3.30 -2.79 -27.70
CA THR A 102 -4.40 -3.74 -27.68
C THR A 102 -5.70 -2.98 -27.39
N PRO A 103 -6.71 -3.02 -28.28
CA PRO A 103 -8.00 -2.40 -27.99
C PRO A 103 -8.58 -3.04 -26.72
N SER A 104 -8.98 -2.23 -25.74
CA SER A 104 -9.77 -2.75 -24.62
C SER A 104 -11.11 -3.20 -25.17
N TYR A 105 -11.36 -4.51 -25.22
CA TYR A 105 -12.71 -5.05 -25.43
C TYR A 105 -13.51 -4.91 -24.13
N LEU A 106 -13.83 -3.66 -23.79
CA LEU A 106 -14.85 -3.28 -22.82
C LEU A 106 -15.86 -2.37 -23.52
#